data_AF-A0A2U0TZ43-F1
#
_entry.id   AF-A0A2U0TZ43-F1
#
_cell.length_a   1.000
_cell.length_b   1.000
_cell.length_c   1.000
_cell.angle_alpha   90.00
_cell.angle_beta   90.00
_cell.angle_gamma   90.00
#
_symmetry.space_group_name_H-M   'P 1'
#
loop_
_entity.id
_entity.type
_entity.pdbx_description
1 polymer ?
#
loop_
_entity_poly.entity_id
_entity_poly.type
_entity_poly.pdbx_seq_one_letter_code
_entity_poly.pdbx_strand_id
1 'polypeptide(L)'
;MYEPDDKLISIIRDNYNTLQSLGSFGINLGFGDKTVKEVCEDQHVDTYTFLAVINFTINGYRDYDDVDRLSIPTLIHYLKASHAYYLDFELPYIRRALCEALDENDNLARLILKLFDEYARSISNHMQYEEKTLFPYVEELERGSASSTYDIETFSKHHTQIDQKLSELKNIIIKYLPSDGLRNNQLTAALYEIYNCEQWLKEHANVEDEIFIPVIKRMEKKLKQNDVSVKISNMIKSNANTQETLSDREKDVVVALVQGMTNKEIADHLYISINTVITHRRNIARKLQIHSPAGLTIYAIVNNLVDISSVKL
;
A
#
# COMPACT_ATOMS: atom_id res chain seq x y z
N MET A 1 7.23 12.27 -19.45
CA MET A 1 6.95 11.01 -18.73
C MET A 1 7.49 9.90 -19.58
N TYR A 2 8.16 8.94 -18.96
CA TYR A 2 8.74 7.81 -19.67
C TYR A 2 7.68 6.74 -19.88
N GLU A 3 7.74 6.12 -21.05
CA GLU A 3 6.80 5.13 -21.55
C GLU A 3 7.52 3.79 -21.82
N PRO A 4 6.79 2.66 -21.95
CA PRO A 4 7.39 1.34 -22.17
C PRO A 4 8.28 1.26 -23.41
N ASP A 5 7.98 2.03 -24.46
CA ASP A 5 8.70 2.02 -25.73
C ASP A 5 9.92 2.95 -25.75
N ASP A 6 10.11 3.77 -24.70
CA ASP A 6 11.31 4.60 -24.57
C ASP A 6 12.56 3.72 -24.38
N LYS A 7 13.69 4.20 -24.89
CA LYS A 7 14.98 3.52 -24.69
C LYS A 7 15.46 3.73 -23.26
N LEU A 8 15.80 2.65 -22.56
CA LEU A 8 16.24 2.73 -21.16
C LEU A 8 17.48 3.62 -21.01
N ILE A 9 18.38 3.60 -21.99
CA ILE A 9 19.56 4.48 -22.03
C ILE A 9 19.19 5.97 -22.08
N SER A 10 18.04 6.33 -22.67
CA SER A 10 17.58 7.73 -22.69
C SER A 10 17.18 8.19 -21.30
N ILE A 11 16.51 7.34 -20.52
CA ILE A 11 16.13 7.64 -19.13
C ILE A 11 17.37 7.92 -18.28
N ILE A 12 18.39 7.06 -18.39
CA ILE A 12 19.65 7.21 -17.64
C ILE A 12 20.41 8.47 -18.07
N ARG A 13 20.38 8.79 -19.36
CA ARG A 13 21.03 10.02 -19.87
C ARG A 13 20.35 11.27 -19.32
N ASP A 14 19.03 11.25 -19.23
CA ASP A 14 18.24 12.39 -18.75
C ASP A 14 18.34 12.51 -17.22
N ASN A 15 18.47 11.38 -16.50
CA ASN A 15 18.77 11.36 -15.07
C ASN A 15 19.64 10.15 -14.68
N TYR A 16 20.92 10.40 -14.38
CA TYR A 16 21.86 9.34 -14.02
C TYR A 16 21.57 8.70 -12.66
N ASN A 17 20.80 9.34 -11.78
CA ASN A 17 20.39 8.74 -10.50
C ASN A 17 19.57 7.46 -10.69
N THR A 18 18.93 7.29 -11.86
CA THR A 18 18.22 6.06 -12.22
C THR A 18 19.12 4.82 -12.13
N LEU A 19 20.43 4.94 -12.30
CA LEU A 19 21.37 3.83 -12.14
C LEU A 19 21.24 3.16 -10.78
N GLN A 20 21.01 3.94 -9.72
CA GLN A 20 20.80 3.40 -8.38
C GLN A 20 19.49 2.60 -8.31
N SER A 21 18.41 3.16 -8.85
CA SER A 21 17.10 2.49 -8.89
C SER A 21 17.13 1.19 -9.70
N LEU A 22 17.92 1.11 -10.78
CA LEU A 22 18.05 -0.12 -11.59
C LEU A 22 18.53 -1.30 -10.73
N GLY A 23 19.54 -1.08 -9.89
CA GLY A 23 20.06 -2.08 -8.97
C GLY A 23 18.99 -2.59 -8.01
N SER A 24 18.15 -1.70 -7.48
CA SER A 24 17.03 -2.06 -6.61
C SER A 24 15.96 -2.88 -7.34
N PHE A 25 15.75 -2.69 -8.65
CA PHE A 25 14.88 -3.55 -9.45
C PHE A 25 15.52 -4.88 -9.86
N GLY A 26 16.78 -5.12 -9.54
CA GLY A 26 17.53 -6.29 -10.04
C GLY A 26 17.91 -6.19 -11.52
N ILE A 27 17.83 -4.99 -12.11
CA ILE A 27 18.18 -4.76 -13.52
C ILE A 27 19.69 -4.60 -13.63
N ASN A 28 20.32 -5.54 -14.34
CA ASN A 28 21.75 -5.50 -14.61
C ASN A 28 22.08 -4.57 -15.79
N LEU A 29 23.25 -3.92 -15.73
CA LEU A 29 23.80 -3.19 -16.87
C LEU A 29 24.13 -4.14 -18.03
N GLY A 30 24.25 -3.59 -19.24
CA GLY A 30 24.53 -4.37 -20.45
C GLY A 30 23.30 -4.69 -21.30
N PHE A 31 22.21 -3.93 -21.14
CA PHE A 31 20.97 -4.07 -21.91
C PHE A 31 21.02 -3.49 -23.35
N GLY A 32 22.11 -2.83 -23.75
CA GLY A 32 22.26 -2.27 -25.09
C GLY A 32 21.22 -1.17 -25.39
N ASP A 33 20.68 -1.17 -26.61
CA ASP A 33 19.65 -0.21 -27.06
C ASP A 33 18.23 -0.75 -26.82
N LYS A 34 17.99 -1.56 -25.80
CA LYS A 34 16.65 -2.08 -25.50
C LYS A 34 15.71 -1.00 -24.94
N THR A 35 14.42 -1.14 -25.21
CA THR A 35 13.38 -0.31 -24.59
C THR A 35 13.19 -0.68 -23.12
N VAL A 36 12.53 0.19 -22.35
CA VAL A 36 12.16 -0.10 -20.96
C VAL A 36 11.42 -1.43 -20.87
N LYS A 37 10.43 -1.62 -21.74
CA LYS A 37 9.64 -2.86 -21.78
C LYS A 37 10.51 -4.09 -22.01
N GLU A 38 11.37 -4.06 -23.04
CA GLU A 38 12.26 -5.18 -23.37
C GLU A 38 13.18 -5.53 -22.19
N VAL A 39 13.75 -4.53 -21.51
CA VAL A 39 14.63 -4.77 -20.34
C VAL A 39 13.85 -5.34 -19.16
N CYS A 40 12.69 -4.78 -18.85
CA CYS A 40 11.84 -5.27 -17.76
C CYS A 40 11.40 -6.72 -18.01
N GLU A 41 10.98 -7.06 -19.23
CA GLU A 41 10.60 -8.43 -19.60
C GLU A 41 11.77 -9.41 -19.46
N ASP A 42 12.96 -9.03 -19.95
CA ASP A 42 14.18 -9.86 -19.89
C ASP A 42 14.71 -10.07 -18.46
N GLN A 43 14.46 -9.12 -17.57
CA GLN A 43 14.93 -9.15 -16.17
C GLN A 43 13.82 -9.52 -15.18
N HIS A 44 12.64 -9.92 -15.69
CA HIS A 44 11.48 -10.31 -14.88
C HIS A 44 10.99 -9.23 -13.90
N VAL A 45 11.02 -7.98 -14.33
CA VAL A 45 10.51 -6.81 -13.60
C VAL A 45 9.16 -6.39 -14.19
N ASP A 46 8.17 -6.10 -13.35
CA ASP A 46 6.91 -5.55 -13.84
C ASP A 46 7.11 -4.15 -14.42
N THR A 47 6.92 -4.01 -15.75
CA THR A 47 7.19 -2.77 -16.48
C THR A 47 6.37 -1.58 -15.97
N TYR A 48 5.10 -1.82 -15.59
CA TYR A 48 4.22 -0.75 -15.12
C TYR A 48 4.69 -0.20 -13.78
N THR A 49 5.04 -1.09 -12.85
CA THR A 49 5.56 -0.75 -11.53
C THR A 49 6.91 -0.05 -11.63
N PHE A 50 7.79 -0.56 -12.50
CA PHE A 50 9.06 0.10 -12.80
C PHE A 50 8.84 1.56 -13.26
N LEU A 51 7.99 1.77 -14.26
CA LEU A 51 7.70 3.10 -14.77
C LEU A 51 6.99 4.00 -13.75
N ALA A 52 6.13 3.44 -12.90
CA ALA A 52 5.49 4.21 -11.83
C ALA A 52 6.54 4.77 -10.85
N VAL A 53 7.49 3.94 -10.41
CA VAL A 53 8.58 4.37 -9.52
C VAL A 53 9.51 5.34 -10.23
N ILE A 54 9.96 5.05 -11.46
CA ILE A 54 10.88 5.90 -12.22
C ILE A 54 10.27 7.28 -12.54
N ASN A 55 9.02 7.32 -12.99
CA ASN A 55 8.36 8.58 -13.27
C ASN A 55 8.09 9.40 -12.00
N PHE A 56 7.83 8.71 -10.88
CA PHE A 56 7.69 9.37 -9.58
C PHE A 56 9.03 9.96 -9.11
N THR A 57 10.11 9.19 -9.11
CA THR A 57 11.41 9.67 -8.60
C THR A 57 12.02 10.76 -9.47
N ILE A 58 11.85 10.70 -10.79
CA ILE A 58 12.43 11.70 -11.71
C ILE A 58 11.55 12.95 -11.85
N ASN A 59 10.23 12.77 -12.01
CA ASN A 59 9.32 13.86 -12.39
C ASN A 59 8.35 14.26 -11.28
N GLY A 60 8.39 13.59 -10.12
CA GLY A 60 7.38 13.77 -9.06
C GLY A 60 5.98 13.34 -9.49
N TYR A 61 5.86 12.53 -10.55
CA TYR A 61 4.58 12.12 -11.10
C TYR A 61 3.88 11.12 -10.16
N ARG A 62 2.67 11.48 -9.71
CA ARG A 62 1.90 10.72 -8.71
C ARG A 62 0.64 10.05 -9.28
N ASP A 63 0.32 10.29 -10.55
CA ASP A 63 -0.97 9.93 -11.14
C ASP A 63 -0.86 8.64 -11.94
N TYR A 64 -0.66 7.52 -11.24
CA TYR A 64 -0.69 6.20 -11.88
C TYR A 64 -2.15 5.78 -12.09
N ASP A 65 -2.56 5.75 -13.36
CA ASP A 65 -3.95 5.52 -13.84
C ASP A 65 -4.64 4.33 -13.18
N ASP A 66 -3.88 3.31 -12.82
CA ASP A 66 -4.38 2.12 -12.15
C ASP A 66 -3.44 1.66 -11.01
N VAL A 67 -3.79 2.02 -9.78
CA VAL A 67 -3.11 1.53 -8.56
C VAL A 67 -3.15 0.00 -8.48
N ASP A 68 -4.19 -0.64 -9.02
CA ASP A 68 -4.37 -2.08 -8.95
C ASP A 68 -3.46 -2.84 -9.94
N ARG A 69 -2.83 -2.13 -10.87
CA ARG A 69 -1.82 -2.68 -11.80
C ARG A 69 -0.41 -2.71 -11.20
N LEU A 70 -0.17 -2.04 -10.06
CA LEU A 70 1.11 -2.09 -9.38
C LEU A 70 1.38 -3.49 -8.81
N SER A 71 2.56 -4.03 -9.11
CA SER A 71 3.04 -5.33 -8.69
C SER A 71 3.65 -5.24 -7.29
N ILE A 72 2.95 -5.78 -6.30
CA ILE A 72 3.45 -5.90 -4.92
C ILE A 72 4.77 -6.67 -4.85
N PRO A 73 4.95 -7.82 -5.53
CA PRO A 73 6.22 -8.52 -5.53
C PRO A 73 7.37 -7.65 -6.04
N THR A 74 7.13 -6.84 -7.08
CA THR A 74 8.15 -5.94 -7.64
C THR A 74 8.50 -4.82 -6.66
N LEU A 75 7.51 -4.22 -5.98
CA LEU A 75 7.76 -3.20 -4.95
C LEU A 75 8.51 -3.76 -3.74
N ILE A 76 8.13 -4.93 -3.24
CA ILE A 76 8.86 -5.60 -2.14
C ILE A 76 10.29 -5.91 -2.57
N HIS A 77 10.49 -6.44 -3.77
CA HIS A 77 11.84 -6.68 -4.30
C HIS A 77 12.67 -5.40 -4.33
N TYR A 78 12.09 -4.31 -4.84
CA TYR A 78 12.73 -2.99 -4.90
C TYR A 78 13.19 -2.49 -3.52
N LEU A 79 12.32 -2.57 -2.51
CA LEU A 79 12.65 -2.11 -1.16
C LEU A 79 13.70 -3.01 -0.48
N LYS A 80 13.53 -4.35 -0.55
CA LYS A 80 14.50 -5.31 0.00
C LYS A 80 15.88 -5.19 -0.64
N ALA A 81 15.95 -5.01 -1.97
CA ALA A 81 17.21 -4.81 -2.67
C ALA A 81 17.86 -3.46 -2.30
N SER A 82 17.05 -2.41 -2.10
CA SER A 82 17.54 -1.13 -1.57
C SER A 82 18.11 -1.30 -0.15
N HIS A 83 17.46 -2.07 0.72
CA HIS A 83 17.99 -2.37 2.06
C HIS A 83 19.34 -3.07 2.00
N ALA A 84 19.46 -4.12 1.18
CA ALA A 84 20.72 -4.83 1.00
C ALA A 84 21.84 -3.89 0.52
N TYR A 85 21.53 -3.00 -0.43
CA TYR A 85 22.47 -1.96 -0.88
C TYR A 85 22.98 -1.10 0.29
N TYR A 86 22.09 -0.61 1.15
CA TYR A 86 22.51 0.23 2.28
C TYR A 86 23.29 -0.52 3.34
N LEU A 87 22.79 -1.68 3.74
CA LEU A 87 23.32 -2.44 4.87
C LEU A 87 24.64 -3.14 4.53
N ASP A 88 24.73 -3.71 3.33
CA ASP A 88 25.85 -4.56 2.95
C ASP A 88 26.92 -3.80 2.15
N PHE A 89 26.57 -2.66 1.55
CA PHE A 89 27.48 -1.90 0.70
C PHE A 89 27.67 -0.43 1.13
N GLU A 90 26.65 0.41 1.07
CA GLU A 90 26.78 1.88 1.18
C GLU A 90 27.29 2.32 2.55
N LEU A 91 26.63 1.90 3.63
CA LEU A 91 27.02 2.31 5.00
C LEU A 91 28.42 1.78 5.37
N PRO A 92 28.77 0.50 5.11
CA PRO A 92 30.14 0.02 5.29
C PRO A 92 31.17 0.75 4.42
N TYR A 93 30.80 1.13 3.19
CA TYR A 93 31.69 1.87 2.29
C TYR A 93 32.00 3.27 2.82
N ILE A 94 30.99 4.06 3.18
CA ILE A 94 31.17 5.39 3.79
C ILE A 94 31.98 5.27 5.08
N ARG A 95 31.69 4.27 5.91
CA ARG A 95 32.43 4.06 7.16
C ARG A 95 33.92 3.89 6.92
N ARG A 96 34.32 3.10 5.92
CA ARG A 96 35.73 2.91 5.54
C ARG A 96 36.34 4.19 4.98
N ALA A 97 35.64 4.89 4.09
CA ALA A 97 36.09 6.16 3.53
C ALA A 97 36.37 7.21 4.63
N LEU A 98 35.50 7.29 5.65
CA LEU A 98 35.73 8.16 6.80
C LEU A 98 36.95 7.72 7.65
N CYS A 99 37.20 6.42 7.81
CA CYS A 99 38.40 5.95 8.52
C CYS A 99 39.69 6.35 7.80
N GLU A 100 39.68 6.23 6.48
CA GLU A 100 40.85 6.56 5.65
C GLU A 100 41.10 8.07 5.61
N ALA A 101 40.05 8.88 5.66
CA ALA A 101 40.14 10.34 5.62
C ALA A 101 40.47 10.98 6.97
N LEU A 102 40.07 10.36 8.08
CA LEU A 102 40.14 10.96 9.42
C LEU A 102 41.30 10.41 10.26
N ASP A 103 41.83 11.23 11.18
CA ASP A 103 42.84 10.80 12.14
C ASP A 103 42.22 10.23 13.40
N GLU A 104 42.36 8.94 13.69
CA GLU A 104 41.78 8.36 14.92
C GLU A 104 42.35 8.96 16.21
N ASN A 105 43.52 9.61 16.16
CA ASN A 105 44.08 10.30 17.32
C ASN A 105 43.33 11.61 17.63
N ASP A 106 42.69 12.22 16.63
CA ASP A 106 41.88 13.44 16.79
C ASP A 106 40.55 13.12 17.50
N ASN A 107 40.26 13.88 18.56
CA ASN A 107 39.00 13.77 19.29
C ASN A 107 37.79 14.09 18.39
N LEU A 108 37.93 15.04 17.47
CA LEU A 108 36.86 15.43 16.56
C LEU A 108 36.57 14.35 15.52
N ALA A 109 37.63 13.74 14.96
CA ALA A 109 37.50 12.57 14.10
C ALA A 109 36.76 11.42 14.78
N ARG A 110 37.13 11.09 16.03
CA ARG A 110 36.42 10.06 16.82
C ARG A 110 34.95 10.40 17.04
N LEU A 111 34.62 11.67 17.27
CA LEU A 111 33.24 12.11 17.40
C LEU A 111 32.44 11.90 16.10
N ILE A 112 33.01 12.24 14.95
CA ILE A 112 32.36 12.06 13.63
C ILE A 112 32.10 10.60 13.33
N LEU A 113 33.09 9.73 13.56
CA LEU A 113 32.92 8.29 13.39
C LEU A 113 31.79 7.75 14.28
N LYS A 114 31.72 8.21 15.54
CA LYS A 114 30.64 7.83 16.46
C LYS A 114 29.27 8.31 15.98
N LEU A 115 29.16 9.55 15.51
CA LEU A 115 27.91 10.10 14.97
C LEU A 115 27.44 9.31 13.75
N PHE A 116 28.36 8.96 12.85
CA PHE A 116 28.06 8.11 11.70
C PHE A 116 27.62 6.70 12.13
N ASP A 117 28.29 6.07 13.10
CA ASP A 117 27.92 4.75 13.61
C ASP A 117 26.52 4.74 14.25
N GLU A 118 26.14 5.81 14.95
CA GLU A 118 24.80 6.00 15.50
C GLU A 118 23.74 6.19 14.41
N TYR A 119 24.09 6.92 13.35
CA TYR A 119 23.24 7.07 12.17
C TYR A 119 23.02 5.73 11.46
N ALA A 120 24.09 5.02 11.11
CA ALA A 120 24.04 3.73 10.44
C ALA A 120 23.20 2.72 11.24
N ARG A 121 23.38 2.64 12.56
CA ARG A 121 22.57 1.79 13.44
C ARG A 121 21.08 2.14 13.39
N SER A 122 20.75 3.44 13.31
CA SER A 122 19.36 3.90 13.21
C SER A 122 18.70 3.39 11.92
N ILE A 123 19.41 3.52 10.79
CA ILE A 123 18.96 3.00 9.49
C ILE A 123 18.78 1.49 9.56
N SER A 124 19.79 0.77 10.05
CA SER A 124 19.74 -0.69 10.15
C SER A 124 18.58 -1.19 10.99
N ASN A 125 18.27 -0.54 12.11
CA ASN A 125 17.15 -0.95 12.95
C ASN A 125 15.81 -0.76 12.25
N HIS A 126 15.66 0.33 11.50
CA HIS A 126 14.45 0.65 10.76
C HIS A 126 14.21 -0.35 9.60
N MET A 127 15.20 -0.56 8.73
CA MET A 127 15.08 -1.53 7.63
C MET A 127 14.86 -2.96 8.16
N GLN A 128 15.53 -3.35 9.24
CA GLN A 128 15.31 -4.66 9.87
C GLN A 128 13.90 -4.82 10.45
N TYR A 129 13.30 -3.73 10.93
CA TYR A 129 11.92 -3.78 11.42
C TYR A 129 10.95 -4.08 10.27
N GLU A 130 11.16 -3.47 9.11
CA GLU A 130 10.35 -3.74 7.93
C GLU A 130 10.49 -5.17 7.43
N GLU A 131 11.73 -5.65 7.29
CA GLU A 131 12.02 -7.03 6.88
C GLU A 131 11.37 -8.07 7.78
N LYS A 132 11.32 -7.80 9.10
CA LYS A 132 10.81 -8.74 10.11
C LYS A 132 9.32 -8.58 10.40
N THR A 133 8.73 -7.45 10.05
CA THR A 133 7.36 -7.09 10.46
C THR A 133 6.49 -6.67 9.28
N LEU A 134 6.90 -5.63 8.54
CA LEU A 134 6.10 -5.04 7.48
C LEU A 134 5.98 -5.98 6.27
N PHE A 135 7.09 -6.47 5.71
CA PHE A 135 7.05 -7.30 4.51
C PHE A 135 6.33 -8.64 4.75
N PRO A 136 6.55 -9.37 5.85
CA PRO A 136 5.75 -10.55 6.16
C PRO A 136 4.24 -10.26 6.24
N TYR A 137 3.87 -9.12 6.82
CA TYR A 137 2.46 -8.69 6.87
C TYR A 137 1.89 -8.41 5.47
N VAL A 138 2.64 -7.73 4.60
CA VAL A 138 2.21 -7.48 3.22
C VAL A 138 2.04 -8.78 2.44
N GLU A 139 2.96 -9.74 2.63
CA GLU A 139 2.84 -11.07 2.03
C GLU A 139 1.62 -11.84 2.56
N GLU A 140 1.22 -11.65 3.83
CA GLU A 140 -0.05 -12.20 4.36
C GLU A 140 -1.27 -11.56 3.69
N LEU A 141 -1.27 -10.22 3.53
CA LEU A 141 -2.32 -9.49 2.84
C LEU A 141 -2.47 -9.97 1.39
N GLU A 142 -1.36 -10.20 0.68
CA GLU A 142 -1.37 -10.73 -0.68
C GLU A 142 -2.00 -12.13 -0.76
N ARG A 143 -1.76 -12.97 0.26
CA ARG A 143 -2.42 -14.29 0.42
C ARG A 143 -3.88 -14.19 0.87
N GLY A 144 -4.44 -12.98 1.02
CA GLY A 144 -5.82 -12.74 1.46
C GLY A 144 -6.05 -12.96 2.95
N SER A 145 -4.97 -13.02 3.76
CA SER A 145 -5.05 -13.15 5.22
C SER A 145 -4.66 -11.82 5.85
N ALA A 146 -5.59 -11.18 6.57
CA ALA A 146 -5.27 -9.98 7.35
C ALA A 146 -5.06 -10.37 8.82
N SER A 147 -3.84 -10.19 9.34
CA SER A 147 -3.62 -10.26 10.79
C SER A 147 -4.44 -9.17 11.49
N SER A 148 -5.16 -9.52 12.56
CA SER A 148 -6.01 -8.58 13.29
C SER A 148 -5.24 -7.63 14.22
N THR A 149 -3.93 -7.82 14.37
CA THR A 149 -3.10 -7.13 15.36
C THR A 149 -2.12 -6.12 14.75
N TYR A 150 -2.06 -6.02 13.42
CA TYR A 150 -1.15 -5.11 12.72
C TYR A 150 -1.88 -4.42 11.56
N ASP A 151 -1.68 -3.12 11.44
CA ASP A 151 -2.15 -2.30 10.31
C ASP A 151 -1.05 -1.36 9.83
N ILE A 152 -1.14 -0.98 8.56
CA ILE A 152 -0.18 -0.06 7.94
C ILE A 152 -0.21 1.36 8.56
N GLU A 153 -1.29 1.73 9.25
CA GLU A 153 -1.35 2.99 9.99
C GLU A 153 -0.42 3.01 11.21
N THR A 154 -0.25 1.86 11.87
CA THR A 154 0.70 1.67 12.97
C THR A 154 2.13 1.88 12.47
N PHE A 155 2.46 1.41 11.26
CA PHE A 155 3.75 1.65 10.60
C PHE A 155 3.98 3.13 10.27
N SER A 156 3.03 3.76 9.57
CA SER A 156 3.16 5.11 9.01
C SER A 156 3.43 6.22 10.05
N LYS A 157 3.02 6.04 11.32
CA LYS A 157 3.25 7.03 12.39
C LYS A 157 4.69 7.11 12.88
N HIS A 158 5.52 6.11 12.60
CA HIS A 158 6.88 6.00 13.15
C HIS A 158 7.99 6.30 12.12
N HIS A 159 7.65 6.62 10.88
CA HIS A 159 8.58 6.67 9.75
C HIS A 159 9.46 7.95 9.65
N THR A 160 9.00 9.09 10.17
CA THR A 160 9.46 10.43 9.77
C THR A 160 10.71 11.04 10.47
N GLN A 161 11.65 10.29 11.05
CA GLN A 161 12.69 10.89 11.93
C GLN A 161 14.17 10.59 11.62
N ILE A 162 14.51 10.07 10.45
CA ILE A 162 15.87 9.58 10.18
C ILE A 162 16.83 10.66 9.62
N ASP A 163 16.31 11.75 9.04
CA ASP A 163 17.09 12.63 8.16
C ASP A 163 17.98 13.68 8.85
N GLN A 164 17.72 14.02 10.12
CA GLN A 164 18.41 15.17 10.75
C GLN A 164 19.87 14.89 11.11
N LYS A 165 20.25 13.63 11.35
CA LYS A 165 21.57 13.27 11.89
C LYS A 165 22.72 13.47 10.89
N LEU A 166 22.48 13.24 9.59
CA LEU A 166 23.52 13.43 8.55
C LEU A 166 23.83 14.90 8.28
N SER A 167 22.86 15.79 8.44
CA SER A 167 23.06 17.22 8.26
C SER A 167 24.07 17.79 9.26
N GLU A 168 24.02 17.34 10.51
CA GLU A 168 24.99 17.75 11.53
C GLU A 168 26.39 17.20 11.20
N LEU A 169 26.50 15.92 10.86
CA LEU A 169 27.75 15.26 10.47
C LEU A 169 28.45 16.02 9.33
N LYS A 170 27.74 16.29 8.22
CA LYS A 170 28.26 17.03 7.08
C LYS A 170 28.75 18.42 7.47
N ASN A 171 27.95 19.15 8.27
CA ASN A 171 28.32 20.49 8.73
C ASN A 171 29.57 20.50 9.60
N ILE A 172 29.73 19.49 10.48
CA ILE A 172 30.92 19.36 11.32
C ILE A 172 32.15 19.14 10.44
N ILE A 173 32.05 18.20 9.49
CA ILE A 173 33.14 17.87 8.56
C ILE A 173 33.55 19.11 7.75
N ILE A 174 32.61 19.79 7.11
CA ILE A 174 32.87 20.96 6.24
C ILE A 174 33.48 22.14 7.02
N LYS A 175 33.06 22.37 8.26
CA LYS A 175 33.47 23.55 9.03
C LYS A 175 34.77 23.34 9.81
N TYR A 176 35.11 22.11 10.17
CA TYR A 176 36.12 21.84 11.20
C TYR A 176 37.20 20.81 10.79
N LEU A 177 37.20 20.24 9.58
CA LEU A 177 38.19 19.24 9.10
C LEU A 177 38.60 19.42 7.61
N PRO A 178 39.81 18.98 7.20
CA PRO A 178 41.15 19.33 7.67
C PRO A 178 41.83 20.36 6.74
N SER A 179 43.01 20.82 7.17
CA SER A 179 43.79 21.91 6.54
C SER A 179 44.92 21.44 5.60
N ASP A 180 45.05 20.14 5.31
CA ASP A 180 46.07 19.57 4.39
C ASP A 180 45.45 18.91 3.14
N GLY A 181 46.20 18.92 2.03
CA GLY A 181 45.64 18.65 0.70
C GLY A 181 45.26 17.19 0.42
N LEU A 182 45.97 16.20 0.96
CA LEU A 182 45.68 14.78 0.69
C LEU A 182 44.43 14.33 1.44
N ARG A 183 44.34 14.62 2.74
CA ARG A 183 43.18 14.26 3.56
C ARG A 183 41.94 15.02 3.13
N ASN A 184 42.09 16.26 2.63
CA ASN A 184 40.98 17.03 2.08
C ASN A 184 40.32 16.32 0.88
N ASN A 185 41.09 15.71 -0.02
CA ASN A 185 40.52 14.98 -1.16
C ASN A 185 39.74 13.73 -0.70
N GLN A 186 40.29 12.95 0.24
CA GLN A 186 39.62 11.77 0.78
C GLN A 186 38.34 12.15 1.52
N LEU A 187 38.39 13.22 2.31
CA LEU A 187 37.21 13.70 3.04
C LEU A 187 36.16 14.28 2.11
N THR A 188 36.57 14.98 1.05
CA THR A 188 35.67 15.45 0.00
C THR A 188 34.96 14.28 -0.67
N ALA A 189 35.68 13.20 -1.00
CA ALA A 189 35.07 11.98 -1.54
C ALA A 189 34.08 11.37 -0.55
N ALA A 190 34.46 11.18 0.72
CA ALA A 190 33.56 10.67 1.76
C ALA A 190 32.31 11.54 1.95
N LEU A 191 32.45 12.87 1.85
CA LEU A 191 31.32 13.80 1.89
C LEU A 191 30.37 13.61 0.71
N TYR A 192 30.88 13.46 -0.51
CA TYR A 192 30.05 13.18 -1.68
C TYR A 192 29.22 11.91 -1.49
N GLU A 193 29.82 10.84 -0.96
CA GLU A 193 29.08 9.60 -0.66
C GLU A 193 27.98 9.83 0.39
N ILE A 194 28.26 10.61 1.45
CA ILE A 194 27.24 10.94 2.45
C ILE A 194 26.08 11.75 1.83
N TYR A 195 26.37 12.68 0.91
CA TYR A 195 25.32 13.42 0.20
C TYR A 195 24.48 12.51 -0.69
N ASN A 196 25.10 11.61 -1.46
CA ASN A 196 24.40 10.67 -2.32
C ASN A 196 23.53 9.71 -1.50
N CYS A 197 24.10 9.14 -0.44
CA CYS A 197 23.39 8.28 0.50
C CYS A 197 22.13 8.94 1.07
N GLU A 198 22.23 10.20 1.52
CA GLU A 198 21.08 10.96 2.01
C GLU A 198 20.02 11.19 0.93
N GLN A 199 20.41 11.55 -0.30
CA GLN A 199 19.46 11.76 -1.38
C GLN A 199 18.73 10.47 -1.75
N TRP A 200 19.45 9.36 -1.88
CA TRP A 200 18.83 8.08 -2.24
C TRP A 200 17.96 7.53 -1.11
N LEU A 201 18.33 7.73 0.16
CA LEU A 201 17.46 7.32 1.27
C LEU A 201 16.15 8.10 1.27
N LYS A 202 16.22 9.38 0.92
CA LYS A 202 15.02 10.20 0.73
C LYS A 202 14.17 9.69 -0.44
N GLU A 203 14.77 9.30 -1.56
CA GLU A 203 14.04 8.69 -2.69
C GLU A 203 13.39 7.36 -2.28
N HIS A 204 14.09 6.50 -1.55
CA HIS A 204 13.58 5.26 -0.99
C HIS A 204 12.37 5.51 -0.07
N ALA A 205 12.50 6.41 0.91
CA ALA A 205 11.40 6.78 1.81
C ALA A 205 10.20 7.39 1.05
N ASN A 206 10.45 8.18 0.01
CA ASN A 206 9.38 8.71 -0.84
C ASN A 206 8.64 7.60 -1.59
N VAL A 207 9.34 6.59 -2.12
CA VAL A 207 8.69 5.43 -2.78
C VAL A 207 7.84 4.67 -1.78
N GLU A 208 8.28 4.54 -0.54
CA GLU A 208 7.49 3.92 0.53
C GLU A 208 6.24 4.72 0.87
N ASP A 209 6.41 6.00 1.17
CA ASP A 209 5.34 6.87 1.66
C ASP A 209 4.30 7.18 0.59
N GLU A 210 4.72 7.37 -0.67
CA GLU A 210 3.87 7.88 -1.75
C GLU A 210 3.40 6.77 -2.71
N ILE A 211 4.04 5.60 -2.73
CA ILE A 211 3.62 4.47 -3.58
C ILE A 211 3.26 3.25 -2.74
N PHE A 212 4.21 2.71 -1.99
CA PHE A 212 4.04 1.42 -1.30
C PHE A 212 2.91 1.47 -0.26
N ILE A 213 2.97 2.40 0.70
CA ILE A 213 1.99 2.54 1.78
C ILE A 213 0.56 2.76 1.22
N PRO A 214 0.32 3.68 0.25
CA PRO A 214 -1.00 3.84 -0.36
C PRO A 214 -1.54 2.56 -1.00
N VAL A 215 -0.69 1.79 -1.66
CA VAL A 215 -1.09 0.50 -2.26
C VAL A 215 -1.52 -0.49 -1.17
N ILE A 216 -0.74 -0.64 -0.09
CA ILE A 216 -1.08 -1.52 1.03
C ILE A 216 -2.38 -1.08 1.72
N LYS A 217 -2.56 0.22 1.98
CA LYS A 217 -3.81 0.78 2.52
C LYS A 217 -5.03 0.41 1.68
N ARG A 218 -4.90 0.45 0.34
CA ARG A 218 -5.97 0.06 -0.59
C ARG A 218 -6.25 -1.45 -0.53
N MET A 219 -5.21 -2.28 -0.45
CA MET A 219 -5.34 -3.73 -0.29
C MET A 219 -6.08 -4.09 1.00
N GLU A 220 -5.68 -3.50 2.14
CA GLU A 220 -6.37 -3.70 3.41
C GLU A 220 -7.86 -3.35 3.32
N LYS A 221 -8.19 -2.21 2.68
CA LYS A 221 -9.58 -1.76 2.51
C LYS A 221 -10.38 -2.74 1.66
N LYS A 222 -9.80 -3.27 0.58
CA LYS A 222 -10.44 -4.28 -0.29
C LYS A 222 -10.72 -5.58 0.48
N LEU A 223 -9.78 -6.06 1.27
CA LEU A 223 -9.97 -7.26 2.09
C LEU A 223 -11.05 -7.04 3.16
N LYS A 224 -11.03 -5.92 3.88
CA LYS A 224 -12.06 -5.56 4.86
C LYS A 224 -13.46 -5.48 4.22
N GLN A 225 -13.57 -4.93 3.00
CA GLN A 225 -14.83 -4.88 2.26
C GLN A 225 -15.31 -6.27 1.82
N ASN A 226 -14.41 -7.12 1.32
CA ASN A 226 -14.73 -8.49 0.95
C ASN A 226 -15.19 -9.30 2.15
N ASP A 227 -14.55 -9.16 3.31
CA ASP A 227 -14.97 -9.80 4.56
C ASP A 227 -16.38 -9.39 4.99
N VAL A 228 -16.71 -8.10 4.87
CA VAL A 228 -18.06 -7.60 5.16
C VAL A 228 -19.08 -8.18 4.17
N SER A 229 -18.77 -8.16 2.87
CA SER A 229 -19.62 -8.74 1.83
C SER A 229 -19.84 -10.25 2.01
N VAL A 230 -18.80 -11.00 2.41
CA VAL A 230 -18.87 -12.43 2.71
C VAL A 230 -19.65 -12.68 4.00
N LYS A 231 -19.44 -11.88 5.06
CA LYS A 231 -20.23 -11.96 6.30
C LYS A 231 -21.70 -11.67 6.05
N ILE A 232 -22.04 -10.66 5.24
CA ILE A 232 -23.42 -10.37 4.82
C ILE A 232 -23.98 -11.55 4.03
N SER A 233 -23.23 -12.07 3.05
CA SER A 233 -23.65 -13.24 2.26
C SER A 233 -23.86 -14.48 3.12
N ASN A 234 -23.03 -14.71 4.13
CA ASN A 234 -23.14 -15.83 5.06
C ASN A 234 -24.25 -15.62 6.10
N MET A 235 -24.51 -14.40 6.54
CA MET A 235 -25.71 -14.07 7.34
C MET A 235 -27.00 -14.30 6.54
N ILE A 236 -27.00 -14.02 5.23
CA ILE A 236 -28.11 -14.32 4.33
C ILE A 236 -28.25 -15.83 4.12
N LYS A 237 -27.15 -16.57 3.88
CA LYS A 237 -27.16 -18.04 3.69
C LYS A 237 -27.48 -18.83 4.96
N SER A 238 -27.03 -18.37 6.14
CA SER A 238 -27.29 -19.04 7.42
C SER A 238 -28.76 -18.89 7.85
N ASN A 239 -29.44 -17.84 7.39
CA ASN A 239 -30.89 -17.70 7.49
C ASN A 239 -31.67 -18.54 6.47
N ALA A 240 -31.03 -19.04 5.40
CA ALA A 240 -31.71 -19.84 4.38
C ALA A 240 -31.96 -21.30 4.80
N ASN A 241 -31.28 -21.80 5.83
CA ASN A 241 -31.44 -23.19 6.30
C ASN A 241 -32.36 -23.35 7.52
N THR A 242 -32.93 -22.27 8.05
CA THR A 242 -33.88 -22.31 9.18
C THR A 242 -35.11 -21.42 9.00
N GLN A 243 -35.25 -20.70 7.88
CA GLN A 243 -36.48 -19.95 7.61
C GLN A 243 -37.56 -20.88 7.07
N GLU A 244 -38.64 -21.05 7.83
CA GLU A 244 -39.95 -21.39 7.27
C GLU A 244 -40.22 -20.41 6.13
N THR A 245 -40.08 -20.90 4.90
CA THR A 245 -40.31 -20.12 3.69
C THR A 245 -41.70 -19.49 3.76
N LEU A 246 -41.80 -18.22 3.41
CA LEU A 246 -43.09 -17.54 3.29
C LEU A 246 -43.98 -18.34 2.33
N SER A 247 -45.22 -18.57 2.75
CA SER A 247 -46.24 -19.09 1.85
C SER A 247 -46.50 -18.09 0.72
N ASP A 248 -47.03 -18.55 -0.40
CA ASP A 248 -47.27 -17.66 -1.56
C ASP A 248 -48.20 -16.49 -1.20
N ARG A 249 -49.18 -16.72 -0.31
CA ARG A 249 -50.04 -15.65 0.23
C ARG A 249 -49.30 -14.64 1.10
N GLU A 250 -48.28 -15.07 1.84
CA GLU A 250 -47.43 -14.14 2.60
C GLU A 250 -46.52 -13.33 1.66
N LYS A 251 -46.06 -13.91 0.54
CA LYS A 251 -45.31 -13.18 -0.49
C LYS A 251 -46.17 -12.08 -1.14
N ASP A 252 -47.41 -12.39 -1.49
CA ASP A 252 -48.35 -11.41 -2.07
C ASP A 252 -48.57 -10.21 -1.13
N VAL A 253 -48.70 -10.48 0.18
CA VAL A 253 -48.83 -9.43 1.20
C VAL A 253 -47.54 -8.61 1.33
N VAL A 254 -46.36 -9.22 1.22
CA VAL A 254 -45.07 -8.50 1.23
C VAL A 254 -44.96 -7.56 0.03
N VAL A 255 -45.31 -8.01 -1.17
CA VAL A 255 -45.28 -7.18 -2.40
C VAL A 255 -46.17 -5.95 -2.24
N ALA A 256 -47.40 -6.14 -1.78
CA ALA A 256 -48.34 -5.04 -1.60
C ALA A 256 -47.89 -4.03 -0.52
N LEU A 257 -47.22 -4.49 0.53
CA LEU A 257 -46.63 -3.62 1.56
C LEU A 257 -45.47 -2.77 1.01
N VAL A 258 -44.61 -3.36 0.18
CA VAL A 258 -43.48 -2.67 -0.44
C VAL A 258 -43.95 -1.64 -1.47
N GLN A 259 -45.10 -1.87 -2.10
CA GLN A 259 -45.77 -0.91 -2.97
C GLN A 259 -46.48 0.23 -2.21
N GLY A 260 -46.41 0.23 -0.87
CA GLY A 260 -46.96 1.28 -0.02
C GLY A 260 -48.47 1.16 0.24
N MET A 261 -49.09 0.01 -0.06
CA MET A 261 -50.53 -0.19 0.17
C MET A 261 -50.83 -0.28 1.67
N THR A 262 -51.93 0.35 2.09
CA THR A 262 -52.46 0.24 3.45
C THR A 262 -53.10 -1.12 3.69
N ASN A 263 -53.28 -1.52 4.96
CA ASN A 263 -53.92 -2.81 5.29
C ASN A 263 -55.31 -2.99 4.66
N LYS A 264 -56.04 -1.89 4.45
CA LYS A 264 -57.36 -1.89 3.82
C LYS A 264 -57.24 -2.15 2.31
N GLU A 265 -56.32 -1.45 1.64
CA GLU A 265 -56.07 -1.65 0.21
C GLU A 265 -55.52 -3.04 -0.09
N ILE A 266 -54.66 -3.60 0.78
CA ILE A 266 -54.15 -4.97 0.65
C ILE A 266 -55.29 -5.99 0.78
N ALA A 267 -56.21 -5.76 1.73
CA ALA A 267 -57.35 -6.62 1.95
C ALA A 267 -58.26 -6.66 0.71
N ASP A 268 -58.55 -5.48 0.16
CA ASP A 268 -59.37 -5.32 -1.05
C ASP A 268 -58.66 -5.92 -2.29
N HIS A 269 -57.35 -5.72 -2.43
CA HIS A 269 -56.55 -6.21 -3.57
C HIS A 269 -56.37 -7.74 -3.58
N LEU A 270 -56.19 -8.36 -2.41
CA LEU A 270 -55.99 -9.81 -2.28
C LEU A 270 -57.29 -10.59 -2.01
N TYR A 271 -58.43 -9.89 -2.00
CA TYR A 271 -59.77 -10.44 -1.70
C TYR A 271 -59.82 -11.19 -0.36
N ILE A 272 -59.26 -10.61 0.70
CA ILE A 272 -59.22 -11.17 2.06
C ILE A 272 -59.66 -10.14 3.10
N SER A 273 -59.97 -10.58 4.33
CA SER A 273 -60.33 -9.64 5.40
C SER A 273 -59.11 -8.84 5.89
N ILE A 274 -59.33 -7.62 6.38
CA ILE A 274 -58.28 -6.79 7.02
C ILE A 274 -57.61 -7.54 8.19
N ASN A 275 -58.38 -8.32 8.96
CA ASN A 275 -57.86 -9.15 10.05
C ASN A 275 -56.93 -10.27 9.55
N THR A 276 -57.20 -10.81 8.35
CA THR A 276 -56.34 -11.78 7.67
C THR A 276 -55.02 -11.13 7.27
N VAL A 277 -55.04 -9.90 6.74
CA VAL A 277 -53.82 -9.13 6.42
C VAL A 277 -52.97 -8.89 7.67
N ILE A 278 -53.57 -8.47 8.78
CA ILE A 278 -52.85 -8.26 10.06
C ILE A 278 -52.20 -9.55 10.55
N THR A 279 -52.91 -10.68 10.44
CA THR A 279 -52.37 -12.00 10.78
C THR A 279 -51.18 -12.39 9.90
N HIS A 280 -51.28 -12.20 8.58
CA HIS A 280 -50.16 -12.44 7.66
C HIS A 280 -48.97 -11.55 7.99
N ARG A 281 -49.17 -10.25 8.26
CA ARG A 281 -48.08 -9.34 8.66
C ARG A 281 -47.37 -9.79 9.93
N ARG A 282 -48.12 -10.26 10.93
CA ARG A 282 -47.53 -10.80 12.16
C ARG A 282 -46.73 -12.08 11.90
N ASN A 283 -47.22 -12.96 11.04
CA ASN A 283 -46.52 -14.18 10.65
C ASN A 283 -45.25 -13.88 9.83
N ILE A 284 -45.32 -12.93 8.89
CA ILE A 284 -44.17 -12.45 8.11
C ILE A 284 -43.11 -11.87 9.05
N ALA A 285 -43.48 -10.96 9.96
CA ALA A 285 -42.54 -10.37 10.90
C ALA A 285 -41.89 -11.43 11.81
N ARG A 286 -42.65 -12.45 12.24
CA ARG A 286 -42.14 -13.57 13.04
C ARG A 286 -41.21 -14.49 12.26
N LYS A 287 -41.53 -14.81 10.99
CA LYS A 287 -40.74 -15.69 10.12
C LYS A 287 -39.46 -15.02 9.61
N LEU A 288 -39.54 -13.74 9.28
CA LEU A 288 -38.42 -12.98 8.73
C LEU A 288 -37.58 -12.29 9.81
N GLN A 289 -38.10 -12.12 11.03
CA GLN A 289 -37.48 -11.30 12.09
C GLN A 289 -37.20 -9.85 11.64
N ILE A 290 -38.00 -9.35 10.69
CA ILE A 290 -37.91 -7.99 10.15
C ILE A 290 -39.12 -7.20 10.65
N HIS A 291 -38.85 -6.08 11.34
CA HIS A 291 -39.87 -5.21 11.91
C HIS A 291 -39.93 -3.82 11.26
N SER A 292 -38.98 -3.50 10.37
CA SER A 292 -38.91 -2.20 9.69
C SER A 292 -39.40 -2.28 8.23
N PRO A 293 -40.15 -1.27 7.73
CA PRO A 293 -40.57 -1.20 6.33
C PRO A 293 -39.40 -1.20 5.34
N ALA A 294 -38.31 -0.51 5.70
CA ALA A 294 -37.07 -0.50 4.91
C ALA A 294 -36.43 -1.89 4.82
N GLY A 295 -36.39 -2.64 5.93
CA GLY A 295 -35.88 -4.01 5.93
C GLY A 295 -36.73 -4.96 5.08
N LEU A 296 -38.05 -4.76 5.08
CA LEU A 296 -38.97 -5.58 4.26
C LEU A 296 -38.81 -5.30 2.77
N THR A 297 -38.56 -4.04 2.40
CA THR A 297 -38.27 -3.62 1.02
C THR A 297 -36.97 -4.24 0.50
N ILE A 298 -35.91 -4.22 1.30
CA ILE A 298 -34.63 -4.86 0.97
C ILE A 298 -34.83 -6.37 0.79
N TYR A 299 -35.59 -7.01 1.67
CA TYR A 299 -35.91 -8.44 1.56
C TYR A 299 -36.65 -8.78 0.25
N ALA A 300 -37.63 -7.97 -0.15
CA ALA A 300 -38.41 -8.20 -1.37
C ALA A 300 -37.57 -8.06 -2.65
N ILE A 301 -36.62 -7.12 -2.69
CA ILE A 301 -35.69 -6.93 -3.81
C ILE A 301 -34.71 -8.11 -3.89
N VAL A 302 -34.10 -8.50 -2.77
CA VAL A 302 -33.09 -9.58 -2.72
C VAL A 302 -33.67 -10.94 -3.12
N ASN A 303 -34.96 -11.18 -2.83
CA ASN A 303 -35.64 -12.44 -3.17
C ASN A 303 -36.39 -12.39 -4.52
N ASN A 304 -36.14 -11.36 -5.35
CA ASN A 304 -36.79 -11.16 -6.66
C ASN A 304 -38.33 -11.16 -6.58
N LEU A 305 -38.91 -10.69 -5.47
CA LEU A 305 -40.35 -10.53 -5.32
C LEU A 305 -40.83 -9.21 -5.95
N VAL A 306 -39.97 -8.20 -5.99
CA VAL A 306 -40.27 -6.85 -6.48
C VAL A 306 -39.05 -6.30 -7.22
N ASP A 307 -39.26 -5.72 -8.41
CA ASP A 307 -38.23 -5.03 -9.18
C ASP A 307 -37.99 -3.63 -8.59
N ILE A 308 -36.73 -3.18 -8.55
CA ILE A 308 -36.31 -1.90 -7.96
C ILE A 308 -37.05 -0.70 -8.57
N SER A 309 -37.53 -0.84 -9.81
CA SER A 309 -38.32 0.15 -10.56
C SER A 309 -39.76 0.34 -10.07
N SER A 310 -40.28 -0.59 -9.26
CA SER A 310 -41.68 -0.60 -8.79
C SER A 310 -41.87 -0.15 -7.33
N VAL A 311 -40.78 0.20 -6.65
CA VAL A 311 -40.80 0.66 -5.25
C VAL A 311 -41.03 2.17 -5.22
N LYS A 312 -42.14 2.61 -4.63
CA LYS A 312 -42.34 4.03 -4.29
C LYS A 312 -41.57 4.33 -3.01
N LEU A 313 -40.39 4.96 -3.16
CA LEU A 313 -39.66 5.62 -2.07
C LEU A 313 -40.45 6.82 -1.55
#